data_AF-A0A8H5F8K6-F1
#
_entry.id   AF-A0A8H5F8K6-F1
#
_cell.length_a   1.000
_cell.length_b   1.000
_cell.length_c   1.000
_cell.angle_alpha   90.00
_cell.angle_beta   90.00
_cell.angle_gamma   90.00
#
_symmetry.space_group_name_H-M   'P 1'
#
loop_
_entity.id
_entity.type
_entity.pdbx_description
1 polymer ?
#
loop_
_entity_poly.entity_id
_entity_poly.type
_entity_poly.pdbx_seq_one_letter_code
_entity_poly.pdbx_strand_id
1 'polypeptide(L)'
;MPAVKPISAVPKYISKEEHSALVASTPASFGDIPPVIRHKEENVSITLDPGFGIFTNATQGTLYILTSVLAFVSTAGEGFEIEYPKITLHAVSRGESGPSIYCQLDESAAAPDAPQNDDEISEMSELTIVPQNSASLEPMFEALSECASLHPDPRDEEDDLDDDAFVDINTFETFTGDENEELSEVGRAALAHLESIIEDPHELKPDLNDDDEK
;
A
#
# COMPACT_ATOMS: atom_id res chain seq x y z
N MET A 1 13.41 -10.65 -14.30
CA MET A 1 14.19 -11.60 -13.48
C MET A 1 13.20 -12.33 -12.59
N PRO A 2 13.38 -13.64 -12.35
CA PRO A 2 12.43 -14.42 -11.54
C PRO A 2 12.33 -13.87 -10.12
N ALA A 3 11.15 -14.01 -9.49
CA ALA A 3 10.92 -13.56 -8.12
C ALA A 3 11.78 -14.33 -7.11
N VAL A 4 11.98 -15.63 -7.37
CA VAL A 4 12.74 -16.54 -6.54
C VAL A 4 14.17 -16.69 -7.08
N LYS A 5 15.17 -16.35 -6.27
CA LYS A 5 16.60 -16.51 -6.60
C LYS A 5 17.19 -17.68 -5.81
N PRO A 6 17.82 -18.68 -6.44
CA PRO A 6 18.39 -19.81 -5.73
C PRO A 6 19.65 -19.39 -4.95
N ILE A 7 19.80 -19.91 -3.73
CA ILE A 7 20.99 -19.69 -2.90
C ILE A 7 21.59 -21.05 -2.49
N SER A 8 22.91 -21.09 -2.45
CA SER A 8 23.68 -22.27 -2.02
C SER A 8 24.20 -22.17 -0.58
N ALA A 9 23.94 -21.06 0.10
CA ALA A 9 24.34 -20.80 1.47
C ALA A 9 23.42 -19.76 2.11
N VAL A 10 23.35 -19.75 3.44
CA VAL A 10 22.59 -18.74 4.20
C VAL A 10 23.14 -17.34 3.88
N PRO A 11 22.28 -16.34 3.57
CA PRO A 11 22.74 -14.99 3.33
C PRO A 11 23.48 -14.42 4.54
N LYS A 12 24.47 -13.57 4.33
CA LYS A 12 25.17 -12.89 5.42
C LYS A 12 24.20 -11.90 6.07
N TYR A 13 24.03 -11.99 7.38
CA TYR A 13 23.19 -11.07 8.15
C TYR A 13 23.90 -10.66 9.44
N ILE A 14 23.46 -9.54 10.01
CA ILE A 14 23.90 -9.05 11.32
C ILE A 14 22.69 -8.84 12.23
N SER A 15 22.92 -8.84 13.55
CA SER A 15 21.88 -8.48 14.51
C SER A 15 21.56 -6.98 14.49
N LYS A 16 20.39 -6.61 15.03
CA LYS A 16 19.99 -5.20 15.18
C LYS A 16 20.98 -4.39 16.02
N GLU A 17 21.59 -5.02 17.02
CA GLU A 17 22.57 -4.40 17.91
C GLU A 17 23.89 -4.11 17.17
N GLU A 18 24.37 -5.09 16.38
CA GLU A 18 25.55 -4.92 15.54
C GLU A 18 25.34 -3.86 14.47
N HIS A 19 24.16 -3.81 13.85
CA HIS A 19 23.80 -2.76 12.89
C HIS A 19 23.83 -1.37 13.54
N SER A 20 23.23 -1.23 14.73
CA SER A 20 23.27 0.04 15.47
C SER A 20 24.70 0.46 15.83
N ALA A 21 25.55 -0.49 16.22
CA ALA A 21 26.95 -0.23 16.53
C ALA A 21 27.72 0.22 15.27
N LEU A 22 27.52 -0.44 14.13
CA LEU A 22 28.15 -0.09 12.87
C LEU A 22 27.73 1.31 12.39
N VAL A 23 26.43 1.62 12.42
CA VAL A 23 25.91 2.94 12.04
C VAL A 23 26.40 4.04 12.99
N ALA A 24 26.46 3.77 14.29
CA ALA A 24 26.99 4.71 15.29
C ALA A 24 28.49 4.99 15.11
N SER A 25 29.22 4.10 14.44
CA SER A 25 30.67 4.21 14.24
C SER A 25 31.06 5.04 13.01
N THR A 26 30.11 5.61 12.25
CA THR A 26 30.35 6.26 10.94
C THR A 26 31.26 5.39 10.04
N PRO A 27 30.72 4.31 9.46
CA PRO A 27 31.50 3.42 8.62
C PRO A 27 31.94 4.16 7.35
N ALA A 28 33.05 3.72 6.76
CA ALA A 28 33.60 4.30 5.53
C ALA A 28 32.62 4.18 4.33
N SER A 29 31.68 3.25 4.40
CA SER A 29 30.63 3.00 3.41
C SER A 29 29.42 2.39 4.12
N PHE A 30 28.24 3.01 3.95
CA PHE A 30 26.98 2.46 4.43
C PHE A 30 26.44 1.34 3.52
N GLY A 31 26.97 1.22 2.29
CA GLY A 31 26.57 0.18 1.33
C GLY A 31 27.17 -1.21 1.62
N ASP A 32 28.18 -1.29 2.48
CA ASP A 32 28.82 -2.55 2.88
C ASP A 32 28.21 -3.16 4.14
N ILE A 33 27.21 -2.51 4.73
CA ILE A 33 26.54 -3.00 5.94
C ILE A 33 25.64 -4.17 5.53
N PRO A 34 25.86 -5.37 6.10
CA PRO A 34 25.01 -6.52 5.80
C PRO A 34 23.55 -6.28 6.23
N PRO A 35 22.58 -6.95 5.59
CA PRO A 35 21.19 -6.84 5.99
C PRO A 35 20.98 -7.32 7.42
N VAL A 36 20.00 -6.71 8.10
CA VAL A 36 19.69 -7.01 9.49
C VAL A 36 18.70 -8.16 9.55
N ILE A 37 18.96 -9.15 10.39
CA ILE A 37 17.96 -10.19 10.66
C ILE A 37 16.85 -9.64 11.57
N ARG A 38 15.60 -9.77 11.13
CA ARG A 38 14.41 -9.40 11.92
C ARG A 38 13.81 -10.59 12.62
N HIS A 39 13.65 -11.70 11.91
CA HIS A 39 13.13 -12.94 12.48
C HIS A 39 13.87 -14.15 11.91
N LYS A 40 14.08 -15.16 12.75
CA LYS A 40 14.59 -16.47 12.35
C LYS A 40 13.64 -17.52 12.89
N GLU A 41 13.06 -18.33 12.01
CA GLU A 41 12.21 -19.45 12.41
C GLU A 41 12.77 -20.77 11.90
N GLU A 42 12.93 -21.74 12.79
CA GLU A 42 13.36 -23.10 12.46
C GLU A 42 12.14 -24.02 12.36
N ASN A 43 12.27 -25.11 11.59
CA ASN A 43 11.20 -26.09 11.38
C ASN A 43 9.96 -25.48 10.71
N VAL A 44 10.19 -24.71 9.65
CA VAL A 44 9.13 -24.17 8.80
C VAL A 44 8.97 -25.05 7.59
N SER A 45 7.73 -25.35 7.21
CA SER A 45 7.40 -26.00 5.95
C SER A 45 6.98 -24.95 4.94
N ILE A 46 7.56 -24.97 3.75
CA ILE A 46 7.18 -24.08 2.66
C ILE A 46 6.66 -24.86 1.46
N THR A 47 5.77 -24.24 0.69
CA THR A 47 5.27 -24.77 -0.58
C THR A 47 5.26 -23.65 -1.60
N LEU A 48 5.81 -23.90 -2.79
CA LEU A 48 5.79 -22.99 -3.93
C LEU A 48 4.89 -23.56 -5.03
N ASP A 49 4.04 -22.71 -5.62
CA ASP A 49 3.20 -23.07 -6.77
C ASP A 49 3.23 -21.95 -7.83
N PRO A 50 3.76 -22.17 -9.04
CA PRO A 50 4.44 -23.38 -9.48
C PRO A 50 5.74 -23.66 -8.71
N GLY A 51 6.09 -24.94 -8.60
CA GLY A 51 7.30 -25.36 -7.90
C GLY A 51 8.59 -24.81 -8.52
N PHE A 52 9.53 -24.40 -7.67
CA PHE A 52 10.83 -23.85 -8.11
C PHE A 52 11.98 -24.82 -7.79
N GLY A 53 12.72 -25.29 -8.79
CA GLY A 53 13.90 -26.16 -8.57
C GLY A 53 13.54 -27.45 -7.81
N ILE A 54 14.14 -27.66 -6.63
CA ILE A 54 13.81 -28.79 -5.73
C ILE A 54 12.54 -28.56 -4.90
N PHE A 55 12.03 -27.33 -4.87
CA PHE A 55 10.90 -26.90 -4.04
C PHE A 55 9.56 -27.13 -4.77
N THR A 56 9.38 -28.32 -5.36
CA THR A 56 8.13 -28.69 -6.02
C THR A 56 7.07 -29.24 -5.07
N ASN A 57 7.48 -29.54 -3.82
CA ASN A 57 6.61 -30.09 -2.78
C ASN A 57 6.88 -29.36 -1.46
N ALA A 58 6.02 -29.61 -0.47
CA ALA A 58 6.20 -29.12 0.89
C ALA A 58 7.60 -29.49 1.43
N THR A 59 8.43 -28.48 1.66
CA THR A 59 9.84 -28.65 2.06
C THR A 59 10.07 -28.03 3.43
N GLN A 60 10.73 -28.78 4.31
CA GLN A 60 11.07 -28.31 5.65
C GLN A 60 12.46 -27.66 5.70
N GLY A 61 12.57 -26.60 6.50
CA GLY A 61 13.82 -25.86 6.64
C GLY A 61 13.74 -24.72 7.66
N THR A 62 14.64 -23.76 7.48
CA THR A 62 14.74 -22.55 8.30
C THR A 62 14.43 -21.33 7.45
N LEU A 63 13.53 -20.49 7.95
CA LEU A 63 13.19 -19.20 7.34
C LEU A 63 13.97 -18.07 8.02
N TYR A 64 14.50 -17.17 7.20
CA TYR A 64 15.22 -15.97 7.59
C TYR A 64 14.50 -14.76 7.00
N ILE A 65 13.96 -13.92 7.87
CA ILE A 65 13.35 -12.65 7.48
C ILE A 65 14.42 -11.58 7.69
N LEU A 66 15.08 -11.16 6.61
CA LEU A 66 16.12 -10.14 6.62
C LEU A 66 15.53 -8.81 6.14
N THR A 67 16.14 -7.68 6.49
CA THR A 67 15.65 -6.37 6.03
C THR A 67 15.71 -6.19 4.51
N SER A 68 16.50 -6.97 3.78
CA SER A 68 16.63 -6.85 2.32
C SER A 68 15.87 -7.93 1.55
N VAL A 69 15.82 -9.16 2.10
CA VAL A 69 15.27 -10.34 1.42
C VAL A 69 14.60 -11.28 2.42
N LEU A 70 13.58 -11.99 1.96
CA LEU A 70 13.06 -13.19 2.60
C LEU A 70 13.84 -14.39 2.08
N ALA A 71 14.54 -15.12 2.96
CA ALA A 71 15.34 -16.28 2.56
C ALA A 71 14.87 -17.56 3.27
N PHE A 72 14.90 -18.67 2.54
CA PHE A 72 14.61 -20.00 3.07
C PHE A 72 15.75 -20.94 2.75
N VAL A 73 16.15 -21.77 3.72
CA VAL A 73 17.15 -22.82 3.53
C VAL A 73 16.57 -24.13 4.01
N SER A 74 16.48 -25.11 3.10
CA SER A 74 16.02 -26.45 3.40
C SER A 74 17.00 -27.22 4.29
N THR A 75 16.52 -28.30 4.91
CA THR A 75 17.39 -29.24 5.65
C THR A 75 18.43 -29.93 4.76
N ALA A 76 18.24 -29.92 3.43
CA ALA A 76 19.21 -30.44 2.46
C ALA A 76 20.37 -29.45 2.16
N GLY A 77 20.26 -28.20 2.63
CA GLY A 77 21.28 -27.15 2.42
C GLY A 77 21.07 -26.29 1.17
N GLU A 78 20.06 -26.61 0.35
CA GLU A 78 19.61 -25.77 -0.76
C GLU A 78 18.58 -24.75 -0.27
N GLY A 79 18.60 -23.54 -0.82
CA GLY A 79 17.68 -22.48 -0.45
C GLY A 79 17.29 -21.57 -1.59
N PHE A 80 16.46 -20.59 -1.28
CA PHE A 80 16.20 -19.44 -2.15
C PHE A 80 16.05 -18.16 -1.34
N GLU A 81 16.13 -17.04 -2.03
CA GLU A 81 15.81 -15.71 -1.51
C GLU A 81 14.84 -14.97 -2.44
N ILE A 82 14.04 -14.09 -1.85
CA ILE A 82 13.02 -13.27 -2.51
C ILE A 82 13.18 -11.84 -2.01
N GLU A 83 13.25 -10.88 -2.93
CA GLU A 83 13.28 -9.45 -2.60
C GLU A 83 11.86 -8.95 -2.28
N TYR A 84 11.74 -8.03 -1.33
CA TYR A 84 10.42 -7.52 -0.90
C TYR A 84 9.56 -6.92 -2.01
N PRO A 85 10.11 -6.12 -2.95
CA PRO A 85 9.32 -5.63 -4.10
C PRO A 85 8.77 -6.73 -5.01
N LYS A 86 9.22 -7.98 -4.85
CA LYS A 86 8.68 -9.13 -5.59
C LYS A 86 7.57 -9.87 -4.86
N ILE A 87 7.28 -9.48 -3.61
CA ILE A 87 6.15 -9.99 -2.85
C ILE A 87 4.99 -9.00 -3.04
N THR A 88 4.05 -9.36 -3.92
CA THR A 88 2.86 -8.54 -4.21
C THR A 88 1.97 -8.38 -2.98
N LEU A 89 1.78 -9.47 -2.22
CA LEU A 89 1.07 -9.43 -0.96
C LEU A 89 1.52 -10.57 -0.05
N HIS A 90 1.28 -10.38 1.25
CA HIS A 90 1.38 -11.43 2.25
C HIS A 90 0.20 -11.35 3.22
N ALA A 91 -0.35 -12.50 3.59
CA ALA A 91 -1.53 -12.60 4.44
C ALA A 91 -1.46 -13.81 5.36
N VAL A 92 -2.05 -13.69 6.56
CA VAL A 92 -2.25 -14.83 7.44
C VAL A 92 -3.42 -15.67 6.93
N SER A 93 -3.14 -16.92 6.58
CA SER A 93 -4.14 -17.91 6.17
C SER A 93 -4.32 -18.96 7.26
N ARG A 94 -5.58 -19.26 7.61
CA ARG A 94 -5.94 -20.30 8.59
C ARG A 94 -6.76 -21.37 7.88
N GLY A 95 -6.06 -22.27 7.21
CA GLY A 95 -6.66 -23.37 6.44
C GLY A 95 -6.65 -24.71 7.19
N GLU A 96 -7.01 -25.79 6.49
CA GLU A 96 -6.99 -27.16 7.03
C GLU A 96 -5.58 -27.64 7.42
N SER A 97 -4.54 -27.08 6.79
CA SER A 97 -3.13 -27.37 7.13
C SER A 97 -2.62 -26.58 8.35
N GLY A 98 -3.47 -25.78 9.00
CA GLY A 98 -3.11 -24.96 10.15
C GLY A 98 -2.85 -23.50 9.79
N PRO A 99 -2.43 -22.68 10.78
CA PRO A 99 -2.13 -21.28 10.56
C PRO A 99 -0.82 -21.15 9.75
N SER A 100 -0.87 -20.38 8.67
CA SER A 100 0.21 -20.19 7.70
C SER A 100 0.26 -18.75 7.21
N ILE A 101 1.37 -18.36 6.58
CA ILE A 101 1.50 -17.10 5.86
C ILE A 101 1.48 -17.44 4.37
N TYR A 102 0.53 -16.88 3.65
CA TYR A 102 0.45 -16.94 2.20
C TYR A 102 1.10 -15.69 1.62
N CYS A 103 1.94 -15.86 0.60
CA CYS A 103 2.56 -14.78 -0.15
C CYS A 103 2.29 -14.98 -1.64
N GLN A 104 1.93 -13.91 -2.33
CA GLN A 104 1.85 -13.88 -3.79
C GLN A 104 3.08 -13.16 -4.33
N LEU A 105 3.72 -13.76 -5.32
CA LEU A 105 4.98 -13.31 -5.90
C LEU A 105 4.76 -12.82 -7.34
N ASP A 106 5.33 -11.67 -7.64
CA ASP A 106 5.32 -11.08 -8.98
C ASP A 106 6.49 -11.62 -9.81
N GLU A 107 6.23 -12.57 -10.72
CA GLU A 107 7.25 -13.03 -11.67
C GLU A 107 7.32 -12.18 -12.94
N SER A 108 6.54 -11.09 -13.04
CA SER A 108 6.60 -10.21 -14.20
C SER A 108 8.04 -9.77 -14.44
N ALA A 109 8.54 -10.10 -15.64
CA ALA A 109 9.81 -9.62 -16.11
C ALA A 109 9.73 -8.09 -16.12
N ALA A 110 10.56 -7.42 -15.32
CA ALA A 110 10.72 -5.98 -15.31
C ALA A 110 11.27 -5.47 -16.66
N ALA A 111 10.45 -5.55 -17.70
CA ALA A 111 10.65 -4.89 -18.97
C ALA A 111 9.69 -3.69 -18.98
N PRO A 112 10.19 -2.46 -18.80
CA PRO A 112 9.36 -1.25 -18.75
C PRO A 112 8.68 -0.88 -20.09
N ASP A 113 8.72 -1.76 -21.09
CA ASP A 113 8.28 -1.50 -22.47
C ASP A 113 7.47 -2.67 -23.09
N ALA A 114 7.01 -3.64 -22.29
CA ALA A 114 6.14 -4.70 -22.79
C ALA A 114 4.69 -4.19 -22.88
N PRO A 115 4.00 -4.28 -24.03
CA PRO A 115 2.60 -3.91 -24.13
C PRO A 115 1.79 -4.79 -23.17
N GLN A 116 1.07 -4.16 -22.23
CA GLN A 116 0.12 -4.86 -21.38
C GLN A 116 -0.97 -5.45 -22.27
N ASN A 117 -0.84 -6.73 -22.58
CA ASN A 117 -1.90 -7.51 -23.17
C ASN A 117 -2.75 -8.01 -22.00
N ASP A 118 -3.99 -7.51 -21.88
CA ASP A 118 -4.97 -7.88 -20.85
C ASP A 118 -5.32 -9.39 -20.79
N ASP A 119 -4.76 -10.19 -21.70
CA ASP A 119 -4.94 -11.65 -21.82
C ASP A 119 -3.71 -12.47 -21.37
N GLU A 120 -2.60 -11.84 -20.96
CA GLU A 120 -1.48 -12.56 -20.34
C GLU A 120 -1.78 -12.72 -18.85
N ILE A 121 -2.24 -13.92 -18.49
CA ILE A 121 -2.31 -14.42 -17.11
C ILE A 121 -0.99 -14.02 -16.44
N SER A 122 -1.00 -13.00 -15.57
CA SER A 122 0.20 -12.60 -14.85
C SER A 122 0.84 -13.86 -14.27
N GLU A 123 2.06 -14.19 -14.68
CA GLU A 123 2.83 -15.31 -14.16
C GLU A 123 3.09 -14.99 -12.69
N MET A 124 2.14 -15.37 -11.84
CA MET A 124 2.16 -15.13 -10.41
C MET A 124 2.47 -16.46 -9.74
N SER A 125 3.51 -16.45 -8.92
CA SER A 125 3.88 -17.61 -8.12
C SER A 125 3.37 -17.43 -6.70
N GLU A 126 2.92 -18.51 -6.07
CA GLU A 126 2.42 -18.51 -4.70
C GLU A 126 3.43 -19.18 -3.78
N LEU A 127 3.65 -18.59 -2.61
CA LEU A 127 4.46 -19.14 -1.53
C LEU A 127 3.61 -19.29 -0.28
N THR A 128 3.46 -20.51 0.21
CA THR A 128 2.82 -20.78 1.50
C THR A 128 3.88 -21.17 2.52
N ILE A 129 3.86 -20.53 3.69
CA ILE A 129 4.80 -20.71 4.79
C ILE A 129 4.04 -21.20 6.02
N VAL A 130 4.31 -22.43 6.44
CA VAL A 130 3.65 -23.08 7.57
C VAL A 130 4.66 -23.28 8.70
N PRO A 131 4.62 -22.47 9.77
CA PRO A 131 5.46 -22.70 10.94
C PRO A 131 4.97 -23.92 11.72
N GLN A 132 5.89 -24.75 12.24
CA GLN A 132 5.53 -25.85 13.13
C GLN A 132 4.95 -25.34 14.47
N ASN A 133 5.42 -24.18 14.93
CA ASN A 133 4.89 -23.49 16.09
C ASN A 133 3.91 -22.39 15.67
N SER A 134 2.62 -22.57 15.97
CA SER A 134 1.58 -21.58 15.67
C SER A 134 1.75 -20.26 16.43
N ALA A 135 2.46 -20.25 17.55
CA ALA A 135 2.76 -19.01 18.29
C ALA A 135 3.80 -18.13 17.56
N SER A 136 4.63 -18.72 16.68
CA SER A 136 5.63 -17.98 15.90
C SER A 136 5.05 -17.27 14.68
N LEU A 137 3.80 -17.58 14.31
CA LEU A 137 3.19 -17.04 13.10
C LEU A 137 2.97 -15.53 13.15
N GLU A 138 2.50 -15.00 14.27
CA GLU A 138 2.25 -13.56 14.43
C GLU A 138 3.58 -12.77 14.39
N PRO A 139 4.64 -13.14 15.15
CA PRO A 139 5.95 -12.50 15.02
C PRO A 139 6.55 -12.58 13.60
N MET A 140 6.38 -13.71 12.90
CA MET A 140 6.84 -13.85 11.52
C MET A 140 6.11 -12.89 10.57
N PHE A 141 4.79 -12.78 10.71
CA PHE A 141 3.97 -11.89 9.89
C PHE A 141 4.28 -10.41 10.16
N GLU A 142 4.46 -10.03 11.43
CA GLU A 142 4.85 -8.68 11.83
C GLU A 142 6.23 -8.32 11.25
N ALA A 143 7.23 -9.20 11.41
CA ALA A 143 8.55 -8.99 10.85
C ALA A 143 8.55 -8.89 9.31
N LEU A 144 7.73 -9.70 8.63
CA LEU A 144 7.57 -9.62 7.18
C LEU A 144 6.95 -8.29 6.76
N SER A 145 5.91 -7.85 7.48
CA SER A 145 5.22 -6.58 7.24
C SER A 145 6.12 -5.37 7.47
N GLU A 146 6.89 -5.36 8.56
CA GLU A 146 7.91 -4.35 8.81
C GLU A 146 8.89 -4.26 7.65
N CYS A 147 9.41 -5.40 7.19
CA CYS A 147 10.38 -5.39 6.09
C CYS A 147 9.73 -4.94 4.78
N ALA A 148 8.51 -5.38 4.45
CA ALA A 148 7.80 -4.91 3.25
C ALA A 148 7.63 -3.38 3.26
N SER A 149 7.30 -2.78 4.40
CA SER A 149 7.19 -1.31 4.52
C SER A 149 8.50 -0.53 4.30
N LEU A 150 9.66 -1.20 4.32
CA LEU A 150 10.96 -0.58 4.03
C LEU A 150 11.29 -0.60 2.52
N HIS A 151 10.47 -1.25 1.70
CA HIS A 151 10.68 -1.42 0.26
C HIS A 151 9.40 -1.03 -0.51
N PRO A 152 9.10 0.28 -0.67
CA PRO A 152 8.00 0.71 -1.53
C PRO A 152 8.19 0.20 -2.96
N ASP A 153 7.10 -0.11 -3.67
CA ASP A 153 7.17 -0.53 -5.07
C ASP A 153 7.57 0.70 -5.92
N PRO A 154 8.64 0.63 -6.73
CA PRO A 154 9.00 1.74 -7.61
C PRO A 154 7.90 2.13 -8.61
N ARG A 155 6.93 1.25 -8.89
CA ARG A 155 5.78 1.55 -9.76
C ARG A 155 4.74 2.44 -9.08
N ASP A 156 4.67 2.45 -7.75
CA ASP A 156 3.71 3.28 -7.01
C ASP A 156 4.14 4.76 -7.00
N GLU A 157 5.42 5.08 -7.24
CA GLU A 157 5.92 6.46 -7.27
C GLU A 157 5.58 7.21 -8.58
N GLU A 158 5.12 6.52 -9.63
CA GLU A 158 4.79 7.16 -10.93
C GLU A 158 3.32 7.64 -11.02
N ASP A 159 2.43 7.18 -10.14
CA ASP A 159 1.00 7.56 -10.13
C ASP A 159 0.70 8.88 -9.35
N ASP A 160 1.71 9.50 -8.73
CA ASP A 160 1.60 10.79 -8.03
C ASP A 160 1.85 12.02 -8.93
N LEU A 161 1.67 11.88 -10.26
CA LEU A 161 1.73 13.00 -11.22
C LEU A 161 0.38 13.67 -11.51
N ASP A 162 -0.65 13.40 -10.70
CA ASP A 162 -1.95 14.11 -10.71
C ASP A 162 -2.14 14.96 -9.42
N ASP A 163 -1.07 15.60 -8.92
CA ASP A 163 -1.15 16.63 -7.86
C ASP A 163 -1.60 18.02 -8.38
N ASP A 164 -2.33 18.05 -9.50
CA ASP A 164 -3.04 19.24 -10.00
C ASP A 164 -4.36 19.49 -9.23
N ALA A 165 -4.60 18.77 -8.13
CA ALA A 165 -5.77 18.93 -7.27
C ALA A 165 -5.57 19.93 -6.10
N PHE A 166 -4.41 20.55 -5.96
CA PHE A 166 -4.29 21.78 -5.15
C PHE A 166 -4.77 22.98 -5.96
N VAL A 167 -6.10 23.15 -6.01
CA VAL A 167 -6.70 24.42 -6.42
C VAL A 167 -6.20 25.48 -5.44
N ASP A 168 -5.35 26.39 -5.92
CA ASP A 168 -4.89 27.56 -5.16
C ASP A 168 -6.12 28.28 -4.60
N ILE A 169 -6.23 28.31 -3.27
CA ILE A 169 -7.34 28.94 -2.55
C ILE A 169 -7.44 30.45 -2.85
N ASN A 170 -6.40 31.05 -3.45
CA ASN A 170 -6.42 32.43 -3.92
C ASN A 170 -7.09 32.62 -5.28
N THR A 171 -7.42 31.55 -6.02
CA THR A 171 -8.13 31.63 -7.31
C THR A 171 -9.65 31.46 -7.14
N PHE A 172 -10.13 31.11 -5.94
CA PHE A 172 -11.56 31.15 -5.63
C PHE A 172 -11.97 32.60 -5.32
N GLU A 173 -12.41 33.35 -6.34
CA GLU A 173 -13.11 34.62 -6.13
C GLU A 173 -14.42 34.35 -5.39
N THR A 174 -14.37 34.49 -4.06
CA THR A 174 -15.58 34.55 -3.24
C THR A 174 -16.35 35.80 -3.67
N PHE A 175 -17.51 35.63 -4.30
CA PHE A 175 -18.44 36.73 -4.57
C PHE A 175 -18.87 37.33 -3.22
N THR A 176 -18.32 38.50 -2.87
CA THR A 176 -18.57 39.18 -1.59
C THR A 176 -19.83 40.04 -1.62
N GLY A 177 -20.50 40.16 -2.77
CA GLY A 177 -21.77 40.88 -2.92
C GLY A 177 -21.65 42.35 -2.56
N ASP A 178 -20.63 43.05 -3.08
CA ASP A 178 -20.57 44.50 -2.94
C ASP A 178 -21.65 45.19 -3.80
N GLU A 179 -22.10 46.34 -3.33
CA GLU A 179 -23.20 47.16 -3.87
C GLU A 179 -22.99 47.69 -5.29
N ASN A 180 -21.84 47.40 -5.91
CA ASN A 180 -21.42 47.85 -7.22
C ASN A 180 -21.23 46.70 -8.23
N GLU A 181 -21.47 45.45 -7.84
CA GLU A 181 -21.34 44.26 -8.69
C GLU A 181 -22.71 43.76 -9.17
N GLU A 182 -23.10 44.12 -10.41
CA GLU A 182 -24.37 43.68 -10.99
C GLU A 182 -24.38 42.18 -11.29
N LEU A 183 -25.45 41.48 -10.92
CA LEU A 183 -25.64 40.07 -11.28
C LEU A 183 -25.56 39.86 -12.80
N SER A 184 -24.97 38.72 -13.20
CA SER A 184 -25.06 38.17 -14.55
C SER A 184 -26.53 38.10 -15.01
N GLU A 185 -26.79 38.17 -16.32
CA GLU A 185 -28.15 38.12 -16.89
C GLU A 185 -28.97 36.93 -16.34
N VAL A 186 -28.33 35.77 -16.19
CA VAL A 186 -28.93 34.58 -15.60
C VAL A 186 -29.25 34.78 -14.12
N GLY A 187 -28.37 35.44 -13.39
CA GLY A 187 -28.56 35.79 -11.98
C GLY A 187 -29.70 36.78 -11.77
N ARG A 188 -29.86 37.78 -12.65
CA ARG A 188 -31.00 38.71 -12.61
C ARG A 188 -32.32 37.99 -12.87
N ALA A 189 -32.36 37.09 -13.84
CA ALA A 189 -33.56 36.32 -14.15
C ALA A 189 -33.97 35.40 -12.98
N ALA A 190 -33.00 34.75 -12.33
CA ALA A 190 -33.24 33.92 -11.16
C ALA A 190 -33.71 34.74 -9.94
N LEU A 191 -33.11 35.91 -9.71
CA LEU A 191 -33.48 36.79 -8.60
C LEU A 191 -34.88 37.38 -8.78
N ALA A 192 -35.23 37.84 -9.99
CA ALA A 192 -36.58 38.31 -10.31
C ALA A 192 -37.65 37.22 -10.10
N HIS A 193 -37.30 35.95 -10.37
CA HIS A 193 -38.20 34.83 -10.11
C HIS A 193 -38.39 34.58 -8.61
N LEU A 194 -37.33 34.70 -7.81
CA LEU A 194 -37.38 34.54 -6.35
C LEU A 194 -38.14 35.69 -5.67
N GLU A 195 -37.96 36.93 -6.12
CA GLU A 195 -38.70 38.09 -5.60
C GLU A 195 -40.20 37.97 -5.90
N SER A 196 -40.57 37.45 -7.08
CA SER A 196 -41.97 37.17 -7.42
C SER A 196 -42.63 36.13 -6.51
N ILE A 197 -41.85 35.31 -5.79
CA ILE A 197 -42.36 34.30 -4.86
C ILE A 197 -42.53 34.89 -3.45
N ILE A 198 -41.81 35.98 -3.12
CA ILE A 198 -41.74 36.57 -1.78
C ILE A 198 -42.78 37.69 -1.58
N GLU A 199 -43.38 38.25 -2.63
CA GLU A 199 -44.50 39.20 -2.49
C GLU A 199 -45.72 38.52 -1.84
N ASP A 200 -45.86 38.71 -0.53
CA ASP A 200 -46.99 38.28 0.27
C ASP A 200 -48.20 39.22 0.01
N PRO A 201 -49.33 38.72 -0.53
CA PRO A 201 -50.50 39.55 -0.84
C PRO A 201 -51.25 40.11 0.39
N HIS A 202 -50.77 39.89 1.63
CA HIS A 202 -51.47 40.29 2.86
C HIS A 202 -51.06 41.62 3.52
N GLU A 203 -50.14 42.42 2.97
CA GLU A 203 -49.80 43.75 3.54
C GLU A 203 -50.50 44.97 2.89
N LEU A 204 -51.63 44.77 2.21
CA LEU A 204 -52.58 45.87 1.95
C LEU A 204 -53.51 46.05 3.17
N LYS A 205 -53.05 46.79 4.18
CA LYS A 205 -53.97 47.37 5.18
C LYS A 205 -54.85 48.41 4.48
N PRO A 206 -56.19 48.27 4.50
CA PRO A 206 -57.05 49.40 4.18
C PRO A 206 -57.04 50.37 5.37
N ASP A 207 -56.66 51.62 5.13
CA ASP A 207 -56.94 52.73 6.05
C ASP A 207 -58.46 52.83 6.26
N LEU A 208 -58.94 52.37 7.42
CA LEU A 208 -60.27 52.70 7.91
C LEU A 208 -60.08 53.66 9.07
N ASN A 209 -60.14 54.96 8.75
CA ASN A 209 -60.40 55.99 9.74
C ASN A 209 -61.76 55.70 10.40
N ASP A 210 -61.76 55.64 11.72
CA ASP A 210 -62.93 55.94 12.54
C ASP A 210 -63.40 57.37 12.23
N ASP A 211 -64.65 57.51 11.83
CA ASP A 211 -65.44 58.73 12.07
C ASP A 211 -66.88 58.32 12.43
N ASP A 212 -67.31 58.91 13.54
CA ASP A 212 -68.55 58.79 14.30
C ASP A 212 -69.87 58.60 13.52
N GLU A 213 -70.78 57.77 14.05
CA GLU A 213 -72.10 58.31 14.47
C GLU A 213 -72.85 57.36 15.45
N LYS A 214 -73.03 57.90 16.66
CA LYS A 214 -74.20 57.79 17.58
C LYS A 214 -74.13 56.91 18.83
#